data_AF-A0A497K7Y4-F1
#
_entry.id   AF-A0A497K7Y4-F1
#
_cell.length_a   1.000
_cell.length_b   1.000
_cell.length_c   1.000
_cell.angle_alpha   90.00
_cell.angle_beta   90.00
_cell.angle_gamma   90.00
#
_symmetry.space_group_name_H-M   'P 1'
#
loop_
_entity.id
_entity.type
_entity.pdbx_description
1 polymer ?
#
loop_
_entity_poly.entity_id
_entity_poly.type
_entity_poly.pdbx_seq_one_letter_code
_entity_poly.pdbx_strand_id
1 'polypeptide(L)'
;VLGAEKALFRALRTGSRPPKHGIIFQHTFLREAKKWQRGKIARALAGKLAIAARTDAYSGKYIGDTLKIDLEKRINEIKEKYSEPPRRAYRPKKHFGKRRKKRGRS
;
A
#
# COMPACT_ATOMS: atom_id res chain seq x y z
N VAL A 1 1.77 1.28 -7.06
CA VAL A 1 0.39 0.88 -6.68
C VAL A 1 -0.42 0.57 -7.94
N LEU A 2 0.02 -0.45 -8.68
CA LEU A 2 -0.65 -0.88 -9.92
C LEU A 2 -2.06 -1.41 -9.60
N GLY A 3 -3.06 -1.08 -10.39
CA GLY A 3 -4.47 -1.40 -10.15
C GLY A 3 -5.18 -0.47 -9.15
N ALA A 4 -4.53 0.62 -8.70
CA ALA A 4 -5.12 1.63 -7.81
C ALA A 4 -5.14 3.03 -8.41
N GLU A 5 -5.07 3.13 -9.74
CA GLU A 5 -4.84 4.34 -10.53
C GLU A 5 -5.85 5.43 -10.17
N LYS A 6 -7.14 5.10 -10.18
CA LYS A 6 -8.22 6.05 -9.87
C LYS A 6 -8.06 6.67 -8.47
N ALA A 7 -7.69 5.87 -7.48
CA ALA A 7 -7.49 6.34 -6.11
C ALA A 7 -6.20 7.15 -5.97
N LEU A 8 -5.13 6.73 -6.66
CA LEU A 8 -3.86 7.44 -6.71
C LEU A 8 -4.03 8.82 -7.36
N PHE A 9 -4.61 8.90 -8.55
CA PHE A 9 -4.82 10.17 -9.26
C PHE A 9 -5.73 11.11 -8.48
N ARG A 10 -6.76 10.57 -7.80
CA ARG A 10 -7.57 11.37 -6.88
C ARG A 10 -6.72 11.93 -5.74
N ALA A 11 -5.86 11.12 -5.12
CA ALA A 11 -4.98 11.56 -4.04
C ALA A 11 -4.01 12.67 -4.49
N LEU A 12 -3.39 12.51 -5.67
CA LEU A 12 -2.50 13.51 -6.26
C LEU A 12 -3.23 14.82 -6.57
N ARG A 13 -4.45 14.75 -7.13
CA ARG A 13 -5.24 15.95 -7.49
C ARG A 13 -5.81 16.71 -6.29
N THR A 14 -6.22 16.00 -5.24
CA THR A 14 -6.97 16.57 -4.12
C THR A 14 -6.18 16.67 -2.82
N GLY A 15 -4.96 16.14 -2.78
CA GLY A 15 -4.19 15.97 -1.54
C GLY A 15 -4.82 14.97 -0.56
N SER A 16 -5.79 14.17 -1.00
CA SER A 16 -6.41 13.14 -0.16
C SER A 16 -5.43 11.98 0.11
N ARG A 17 -5.74 11.12 1.09
CA ARG A 17 -4.83 10.04 1.49
C ARG A 17 -4.59 9.07 0.31
N PRO A 18 -3.33 8.77 -0.04
CA PRO A 18 -3.02 7.85 -1.13
C PRO A 18 -3.42 6.40 -0.81
N PRO A 19 -3.63 5.56 -1.83
CA PRO A 19 -3.91 4.14 -1.64
C PRO A 19 -2.69 3.43 -1.03
N LYS A 20 -2.93 2.49 -0.09
CA LYS A 20 -1.86 1.75 0.59
C LYS A 20 -1.26 0.65 -0.29
N HIS A 21 -2.07 0.07 -1.16
CA HIS A 21 -1.77 -1.08 -2.01
C HIS A 21 -2.66 -1.00 -3.24
N GLY A 22 -2.24 -1.70 -4.31
CA GLY A 22 -3.07 -1.92 -5.49
C GLY A 22 -3.41 -3.40 -5.63
N ILE A 23 -3.20 -3.97 -6.82
CA ILE A 23 -3.48 -5.36 -7.17
C ILE A 23 -2.79 -6.37 -6.25
N ILE A 24 -1.61 -6.01 -5.71
CA ILE A 24 -0.86 -6.80 -4.73
C ILE A 24 -1.66 -7.13 -3.46
N PHE A 25 -2.76 -6.42 -3.18
CA PHE A 25 -3.67 -6.74 -2.09
C PHE A 25 -4.29 -8.13 -2.20
N GLN A 26 -4.32 -8.72 -3.40
CA GLN A 26 -4.85 -10.06 -3.60
C GLN A 26 -4.01 -11.14 -2.92
N HIS A 27 -2.72 -10.88 -2.65
CA HIS A 27 -1.81 -11.82 -1.99
C HIS A 27 -2.22 -12.12 -0.54
N THR A 28 -2.14 -13.39 -0.13
CA THR A 28 -2.59 -13.90 1.18
C THR A 28 -2.03 -13.10 2.35
N PHE A 29 -0.71 -12.86 2.36
CA PHE A 29 -0.02 -12.03 3.37
C PHE A 29 -0.65 -10.65 3.61
N LEU A 30 -1.27 -10.04 2.59
CA LEU A 30 -1.91 -8.73 2.68
C LEU A 30 -3.39 -8.82 3.07
N ARG A 31 -4.12 -9.81 2.55
CA ARG A 31 -5.53 -10.02 2.88
C ARG A 31 -5.70 -10.32 4.38
N GLU A 32 -4.89 -11.22 4.90
CA GLU A 32 -4.95 -11.68 6.29
C GLU A 32 -4.36 -10.68 7.29
N ALA A 33 -3.42 -9.83 6.84
CA ALA A 33 -2.77 -8.87 7.73
C ALA A 33 -3.74 -7.85 8.34
N LYS A 34 -3.44 -7.44 9.58
CA LYS A 34 -4.19 -6.41 10.31
C LYS A 34 -4.13 -5.06 9.56
N LYS A 35 -5.22 -4.28 9.58
CA LYS A 35 -5.39 -3.05 8.74
C LYS A 35 -4.26 -2.01 8.88
N TRP A 36 -3.61 -1.94 10.04
CA TRP A 36 -2.50 -1.02 10.33
C TRP A 36 -1.13 -1.56 9.88
N GLN A 37 -0.99 -2.87 9.70
CA GLN A 37 0.22 -3.54 9.21
C GLN A 37 0.26 -3.59 7.68
N ARG A 38 -0.90 -3.71 7.02
CA ARG A 38 -1.04 -3.85 5.55
C ARG A 38 -0.17 -2.89 4.74
N GLY A 39 -0.10 -1.61 5.13
CA GLY A 39 0.69 -0.62 4.40
C GLY A 39 2.21 -0.83 4.48
N LYS A 40 2.70 -1.48 5.54
CA LYS A 40 4.12 -1.83 5.69
C LYS A 40 4.44 -3.10 4.90
N ILE A 41 3.58 -4.11 5.03
CA ILE A 41 3.70 -5.37 4.29
C ILE A 41 3.63 -5.12 2.77
N ALA A 42 2.70 -4.26 2.32
CA ALA A 42 2.57 -3.90 0.91
C ALA A 42 3.87 -3.30 0.33
N ARG A 43 4.57 -2.47 1.12
CA ARG A 43 5.85 -1.87 0.71
C ARG A 43 6.97 -2.90 0.65
N ALA A 44 7.06 -3.79 1.63
CA ALA A 44 8.04 -4.87 1.63
C ALA A 44 7.85 -5.80 0.41
N LEU A 45 6.62 -6.23 0.16
CA LEU A 45 6.27 -7.06 -0.99
C LEU A 45 6.60 -6.36 -2.32
N ALA A 46 6.19 -5.09 -2.48
CA ALA A 46 6.48 -4.34 -3.70
C ALA A 46 7.99 -4.20 -3.97
N GLY A 47 8.81 -4.02 -2.92
CA GLY A 47 10.26 -3.98 -3.05
C GLY A 47 10.85 -5.30 -3.54
N LYS A 48 10.41 -6.43 -2.99
CA LYS A 48 10.87 -7.76 -3.43
C LYS A 48 10.40 -8.11 -4.84
N LEU A 49 9.16 -7.76 -5.20
CA LEU A 49 8.66 -7.90 -6.58
C LEU A 49 9.47 -7.07 -7.59
N ALA A 50 9.90 -5.86 -7.23
CA ALA A 50 10.72 -5.02 -8.11
C ALA A 50 12.14 -5.57 -8.33
N ILE A 51 12.68 -6.32 -7.36
CA ILE A 51 13.96 -7.03 -7.53
C ILE A 51 13.74 -8.26 -8.42
N ALA A 52 12.75 -9.10 -8.09
CA ALA A 52 12.40 -10.28 -8.88
C ALA A 52 12.19 -9.94 -10.36
N ALA A 53 11.32 -8.96 -10.66
CA ALA A 53 11.03 -8.55 -12.03
C ALA A 53 12.26 -8.08 -12.81
N ARG A 54 13.23 -7.42 -12.15
CA ARG A 54 14.49 -7.02 -12.79
C ARG A 54 15.41 -8.20 -13.02
N THR A 55 15.53 -9.11 -12.05
CA THR A 55 16.36 -10.30 -12.21
C THR A 55 15.84 -11.20 -13.33
N ASP A 56 14.52 -11.39 -13.41
CA ASP A 56 13.87 -12.14 -14.48
C ASP A 56 14.10 -11.49 -15.85
N ALA A 57 14.05 -10.16 -15.93
CA ALA A 57 14.23 -9.43 -17.18
C ALA A 57 15.68 -9.38 -17.67
N TYR A 58 16.67 -9.33 -16.77
CA TYR A 58 18.06 -9.02 -17.15
C TYR A 58 19.09 -10.12 -16.85
N SER A 59 18.85 -11.00 -15.87
CA SER A 59 19.86 -11.98 -15.43
C SER A 59 19.50 -13.42 -15.77
N GLY A 60 18.21 -13.78 -15.79
CA GLY A 60 17.75 -15.16 -15.99
C GLY A 60 18.11 -16.15 -14.86
N LYS A 61 18.69 -15.67 -13.74
CA LYS A 61 19.01 -16.49 -12.57
C LYS A 61 17.81 -16.59 -11.65
N TYR A 62 17.50 -17.81 -11.19
CA TYR A 62 16.44 -18.01 -10.20
C TYR A 62 16.91 -17.57 -8.80
N ILE A 63 16.24 -16.55 -8.25
CA ILE A 63 16.47 -16.04 -6.88
C ILE A 63 15.17 -16.03 -6.05
N GLY A 64 14.13 -16.74 -6.49
CA GLY A 64 12.80 -16.67 -5.88
C GLY A 64 12.79 -17.09 -4.41
N ASP A 65 13.52 -18.15 -4.07
CA ASP A 65 13.53 -18.72 -2.71
C ASP A 65 14.15 -17.76 -1.70
N THR A 66 15.27 -17.12 -2.04
CA THR A 66 15.94 -16.16 -1.16
C THR A 66 15.07 -14.92 -0.95
N LEU A 67 14.43 -14.42 -2.01
CA LEU A 67 13.50 -13.29 -1.91
C LEU A 67 12.28 -13.60 -1.05
N LYS A 68 11.77 -14.84 -1.12
CA LYS A 68 10.65 -15.30 -0.31
C LYS A 68 11.01 -15.37 1.18
N ILE A 69 12.14 -15.99 1.52
CA ILE A 69 12.63 -16.10 2.91
C ILE A 69 12.80 -14.70 3.51
N ASP A 70 13.45 -13.79 2.80
CA ASP A 70 13.63 -12.41 3.24
C ASP A 70 12.30 -11.67 3.46
N LEU A 71 11.33 -11.90 2.56
CA LEU A 71 10.01 -11.29 2.67
C LEU A 71 9.28 -11.80 3.92
N GLU A 72 9.29 -13.11 4.15
CA GLU A 72 8.66 -13.74 5.31
C GLU A 72 9.27 -13.24 6.62
N LYS A 73 10.60 -13.18 6.70
CA LYS A 73 11.31 -12.60 7.84
C LYS A 73 10.85 -11.17 8.10
N ARG A 74 10.80 -10.34 7.07
CA ARG A 74 10.36 -8.94 7.19
C ARG A 74 8.90 -8.81 7.61
N ILE A 75 8.03 -9.72 7.15
CA ILE A 75 6.61 -9.74 7.54
C ILE A 75 6.47 -10.10 9.02
N ASN A 76 7.24 -11.09 9.50
CA ASN A 76 7.22 -11.50 10.91
C ASN A 76 7.69 -10.37 11.82
N GLU A 77 8.79 -9.68 11.48
CA GLU A 77 9.25 -8.48 12.19
C GLU A 77 8.15 -7.40 12.27
N ILE A 78 7.39 -7.19 11.19
CA ILE A 78 6.29 -6.21 11.17
C ILE A 78 5.13 -6.68 12.07
N LYS A 79 4.83 -7.98 12.09
CA LYS A 79 3.75 -8.54 12.90
C LYS A 79 4.05 -8.39 14.39
N GLU A 80 5.28 -8.67 14.80
CA GLU A 80 5.75 -8.54 16.17
C GLU A 80 5.80 -7.08 16.61
N LYS A 81 6.52 -6.24 15.86
CA LYS A 81 6.75 -4.83 16.22
C LYS A 81 5.47 -3.98 16.21
N TYR A 82 4.46 -4.38 15.45
CA TYR A 82 3.19 -3.68 15.35
C TYR A 82 2.01 -4.59 15.71
N SER A 83 2.17 -5.40 16.76
CA SER A 83 1.15 -6.29 17.30
C SER A 83 -0.15 -5.53 17.65
N GLU A 84 0.01 -4.36 18.24
CA GLU A 84 -1.05 -3.46 18.68
C GLU A 84 -1.46 -2.44 17.61
N PRO A 85 -2.74 -2.03 17.59
CA PRO A 85 -3.18 -0.94 16.72
C PRO A 85 -2.54 0.38 17.17
N PRO A 86 -2.11 1.24 16.23
CA PRO A 86 -1.61 2.56 16.60
C PRO A 86 -2.69 3.34 17.34
N ARG A 87 -2.31 3.98 18.45
CA ARG A 87 -3.19 4.89 19.19
C ARG A 87 -3.76 5.92 18.20
N ARG A 88 -5.09 6.03 18.12
CA ARG A 88 -5.74 7.00 17.23
C ARG A 88 -5.39 8.40 17.74
N ALA A 89 -4.38 9.03 17.15
CA ALA A 89 -4.20 10.47 17.32
C ALA A 89 -5.48 11.16 16.84
N TYR A 90 -6.11 11.92 17.73
CA TYR A 90 -7.24 12.77 17.38
C TYR A 90 -6.79 13.70 16.24
N ARG A 91 -7.35 13.52 15.05
CA ARG A 91 -7.16 14.46 13.94
C ARG A 91 -8.43 15.29 13.84
N PRO A 92 -8.39 16.60 14.13
CA PRO A 92 -9.56 17.44 13.96
C PRO A 92 -10.05 17.33 12.50
N LYS A 93 -11.37 17.21 12.33
CA LYS A 93 -11.98 17.16 11.00
C LYS A 93 -11.71 18.52 10.34
N LYS A 94 -10.82 18.57 9.35
CA LYS A 94 -10.74 19.74 8.45
C LYS A 94 -12.09 19.84 7.74
N HIS A 95 -12.91 20.83 8.11
CA HIS A 95 -14.11 21.21 7.37
C HIS A 95 -13.67 21.70 6.00
N PHE A 96 -13.69 20.83 5.00
CA PHE A 96 -13.62 21.26 3.61
C PHE A 96 -14.93 21.99 3.31
N GLY A 97 -14.87 23.32 3.26
CA GLY A 97 -16.03 24.16 2.94
C GLY A 97 -16.72 23.64 1.68
N LYS A 98 -18.04 23.45 1.77
CA LYS A 98 -18.90 23.10 0.63
C LYS A 98 -18.73 24.19 -0.44
N ARG A 99 -17.85 23.97 -1.42
CA ARG A 99 -17.78 24.83 -2.61
C ARG A 99 -19.05 24.55 -3.43
N ARG A 100 -20.11 25.31 -3.13
CA ARG A 100 -21.40 25.32 -3.86
C ARG A 100 -21.10 25.40 -5.36
N LYS A 101 -21.33 24.31 -6.09
CA LYS A 101 -21.52 24.39 -7.55
C LYS A 101 -22.92 24.95 -7.78
N LYS A 102 -23.07 26.28 -7.84
CA LYS A 102 -24.11 26.88 -8.68
C LYS A 102 -23.73 26.52 -10.11
N ARG A 103 -24.35 25.48 -10.68
CA ARG A 103 -24.44 25.33 -12.13
C ARG A 103 -25.83 25.80 -12.50
N GLY A 104 -25.89 26.97 -13.14
CA GLY A 104 -27.10 27.47 -13.76
C GLY A 104 -27.59 26.47 -14.78
N ARG A 105 -28.89 26.19 -14.73
CA ARG A 105 -29.67 25.70 -15.86
C ARG A 105 -29.99 26.95 -16.67
N SER A 106 -29.46 27.03 -17.88
CA SER A 106 -30.08 27.75 -18.99
C SER A 106 -30.69 26.68 -19.89
#